data_AF-A0A7V5NY38-F1
#
_entry.id   AF-A0A7V5NY38-F1
#
_cell.length_a   1.000
_cell.length_b   1.000
_cell.length_c   1.000
_cell.angle_alpha   90.00
_cell.angle_beta   90.00
_cell.angle_gamma   90.00
#
_symmetry.space_group_name_H-M   'P 1'
#
loop_
_entity.id
_entity.type
_entity.pdbx_description
1 polymer ?
#
loop_
_entity_poly.entity_id
_entity_poly.type
_entity_poly.pdbx_seq_one_letter_code
_entity_poly.pdbx_strand_id
1 'polypeptide(L)'
;YGEGWALYAERIAATDMGMYDRDPLGNLGRLQAEMFRAVRLVVDTGIHAKHWSRERAIEYMRGKTGMTEDEVTREIERYVVWPGQATSYKVGQLKILALRKRAEDILGDTFDLRQFNELILKNGAMPLGILDRVVDEWIGSQK
;
A
#
# COMPACT_ATOMS: atom_id res chain seq x y z
N TYR A 1 1.08 2.96 -8.62
CA TYR A 1 -0.33 2.65 -8.94
C TYR A 1 -0.63 1.19 -8.70
N GLY A 2 -0.18 0.26 -9.56
CA GLY A 2 -0.58 -1.15 -9.48
C GLY A 2 -0.25 -1.83 -8.15
N GLU A 3 0.97 -1.64 -7.65
CA GLU A 3 1.38 -2.19 -6.35
C GLU A 3 0.57 -1.63 -5.17
N GLY A 4 0.20 -0.34 -5.26
CA GLY A 4 -0.67 0.29 -4.27
C GLY A 4 -2.11 -0.22 -4.34
N TRP A 5 -2.62 -0.48 -5.55
CA TRP A 5 -3.92 -1.09 -5.76
C TRP A 5 -3.98 -2.51 -5.19
N ALA A 6 -2.99 -3.36 -5.47
CA ALA A 6 -2.94 -4.72 -4.93
C ALA A 6 -2.97 -4.72 -3.39
N LEU A 7 -2.14 -3.90 -2.76
CA LEU A 7 -2.11 -3.78 -1.30
C LEU A 7 -3.40 -3.15 -0.72
N TYR A 8 -4.08 -2.29 -1.49
CA TYR A 8 -5.39 -1.75 -1.12
C TYR A 8 -6.49 -2.83 -1.22
N ALA A 9 -6.43 -3.69 -2.24
CA ALA A 9 -7.35 -4.82 -2.39
C ALA A 9 -7.19 -5.85 -1.24
N GLU A 10 -5.97 -6.11 -0.77
CA GLU A 10 -5.74 -6.93 0.44
C GLU A 10 -6.50 -6.37 1.66
N ARG A 11 -6.56 -5.04 1.79
CA ARG A 11 -7.34 -4.39 2.85
C ARG A 11 -8.84 -4.53 2.62
N ILE A 12 -9.34 -4.31 1.41
CA ILE A 12 -10.77 -4.51 1.07
C ILE A 12 -11.24 -5.92 1.45
N ALA A 13 -10.45 -6.93 1.10
CA ALA A 13 -10.74 -8.33 1.43
C ALA A 13 -10.99 -8.52 2.94
N ALA A 14 -10.24 -7.82 3.78
CA ALA A 14 -10.40 -7.88 5.23
C ALA A 14 -11.52 -6.96 5.76
N THR A 15 -11.58 -5.70 5.33
CA THR A 15 -12.43 -4.68 5.98
C THR A 15 -13.82 -4.58 5.40
N ASP A 16 -13.98 -4.83 4.10
CA ASP A 16 -15.23 -4.58 3.38
C ASP A 16 -15.92 -5.88 2.94
N MET A 17 -15.14 -6.96 2.77
CA MET A 17 -15.65 -8.26 2.34
C MET A 17 -15.73 -9.30 3.46
N GLY A 18 -15.14 -9.03 4.63
CA GLY A 18 -15.16 -9.95 5.77
C GLY A 18 -14.46 -11.29 5.53
N MET A 19 -13.52 -11.37 4.57
CA MET A 19 -12.91 -12.66 4.15
C MET A 19 -12.17 -13.37 5.29
N TYR A 20 -11.77 -12.65 6.33
CA TYR A 20 -11.03 -13.20 7.47
C TYR A 20 -11.83 -13.21 8.78
N ASP A 21 -13.14 -12.96 8.77
CA ASP A 21 -13.97 -12.85 9.99
C ASP A 21 -13.92 -14.11 10.87
N ARG A 22 -13.68 -15.27 10.25
CA ARG A 22 -13.54 -16.57 10.92
C ARG A 22 -12.14 -17.18 10.79
N ASP A 23 -11.18 -16.40 10.31
CA ASP A 23 -9.80 -16.84 10.09
C ASP A 23 -8.79 -15.82 10.65
N PRO A 24 -8.59 -15.80 11.98
CA PRO A 24 -7.68 -14.86 12.63
C PRO A 24 -6.21 -15.08 12.20
N LEU A 25 -5.82 -16.32 11.86
CA LEU A 25 -4.47 -16.63 11.40
C LEU A 25 -4.23 -16.14 9.98
N GLY A 26 -5.22 -16.28 9.09
CA GLY A 26 -5.19 -15.64 7.78
C GLY A 26 -5.08 -14.12 7.86
N ASN A 27 -5.84 -13.48 8.76
CA ASN A 27 -5.73 -12.03 8.96
C ASN A 27 -4.36 -11.62 9.51
N LEU A 28 -3.75 -12.46 10.37
CA LEU A 28 -2.38 -12.24 10.84
C LEU A 28 -1.38 -12.29 9.67
N GLY A 29 -1.52 -13.25 8.74
CA GLY A 29 -0.70 -13.31 7.52
C GLY A 29 -0.84 -12.05 6.65
N ARG A 30 -2.07 -11.56 6.46
CA ARG A 30 -2.33 -10.28 5.77
C ARG A 30 -1.66 -9.10 6.48
N LEU A 31 -1.76 -9.03 7.81
CA LEU A 31 -1.11 -7.97 8.61
C LEU A 31 0.42 -8.05 8.53
N GLN A 32 0.98 -9.25 8.53
CA GLN A 32 2.43 -9.47 8.34
C GLN A 32 2.87 -9.00 6.96
N ALA A 33 2.11 -9.33 5.91
CA ALA A 33 2.35 -8.86 4.55
C ALA A 33 2.30 -7.33 4.46
N GLU A 34 1.32 -6.70 5.11
CA GLU A 34 1.21 -5.23 5.16
C GLU A 34 2.36 -4.59 5.95
N MET A 35 2.75 -5.17 7.08
CA MET A 35 3.89 -4.74 7.90
C MET A 35 5.19 -4.79 7.09
N PHE A 36 5.41 -5.85 6.31
CA PHE A 36 6.55 -5.95 5.41
C PHE A 36 6.62 -4.80 4.39
N ARG A 37 5.50 -4.44 3.74
CA ARG A 37 5.47 -3.30 2.82
C ARG A 37 5.60 -1.95 3.55
N ALA A 38 5.20 -1.85 4.82
CA ALA A 38 5.47 -0.66 5.64
C ALA A 38 6.96 -0.53 5.97
N VAL A 39 7.61 -1.63 6.34
CA VAL A 39 9.06 -1.66 6.60
C VAL A 39 9.87 -1.28 5.36
N ARG A 40 9.40 -1.63 4.15
CA ARG A 40 10.01 -1.18 2.89
C ARG A 40 10.17 0.34 2.79
N LEU A 41 9.21 1.14 3.29
CA LEU A 41 9.36 2.60 3.33
C LEU A 41 10.55 3.01 4.19
N VAL A 42 10.71 2.36 5.34
CA VAL A 42 11.75 2.69 6.31
C VAL A 42 13.13 2.30 5.80
N VAL A 43 13.30 1.07 5.29
CA VAL A 43 14.62 0.61 4.87
C VAL A 43 15.09 1.25 3.57
N ASP A 44 14.19 1.50 2.60
CA ASP A 44 14.55 2.15 1.33
C ASP A 44 15.00 3.59 1.57
N THR A 45 14.19 4.38 2.28
CA THR A 45 14.59 5.75 2.67
C THR A 45 15.73 5.76 3.68
N GLY A 46 15.83 4.73 4.53
CA GLY A 46 16.93 4.50 5.45
C GLY A 46 18.27 4.43 4.72
N ILE A 47 18.37 3.58 3.71
CA ILE A 47 19.56 3.40 2.89
C ILE A 47 19.82 4.67 2.07
N HIS A 48 18.83 5.14 1.30
CA HIS A 48 19.05 6.12 0.23
C HIS A 48 18.99 7.58 0.65
N ALA A 49 18.38 7.89 1.81
CA ALA A 49 18.25 9.27 2.30
C ALA A 49 18.78 9.46 3.74
N LYS A 50 18.85 8.39 4.55
CA LYS A 50 19.38 8.44 5.92
C LYS A 50 20.74 7.76 6.07
N HIS A 51 21.35 7.34 4.95
CA HIS A 51 22.68 6.74 4.90
C HIS A 51 22.86 5.53 5.82
N TRP A 52 21.82 4.69 5.96
CA TRP A 52 21.95 3.41 6.67
C TRP A 52 22.85 2.46 5.88
N SER A 53 23.67 1.70 6.60
CA SER A 53 24.37 0.56 6.01
C SER A 53 23.40 -0.56 5.62
N ARG A 54 23.85 -1.43 4.72
CA ARG A 54 23.15 -2.67 4.35
C ARG A 54 22.81 -3.49 5.60
N GLU A 55 23.76 -3.66 6.50
CA GLU A 55 23.64 -4.49 7.70
C GLU A 55 22.59 -3.92 8.66
N ARG A 56 22.55 -2.60 8.84
CA ARG A 56 21.53 -1.93 9.65
C ARG A 56 20.13 -2.13 9.07
N ALA A 57 20.00 -2.05 7.74
CA ALA A 57 18.72 -2.27 7.07
C ALA A 57 18.24 -3.73 7.21
N ILE A 58 19.16 -4.71 7.13
CA ILE A 58 18.88 -6.13 7.37
C ILE A 58 18.40 -6.35 8.80
N GLU A 59 19.15 -5.84 9.79
CA GLU A 59 18.79 -5.98 11.20
C GLU A 59 17.40 -5.39 11.49
N TYR A 60 17.13 -4.19 10.98
CA TYR A 60 15.83 -3.53 11.14
C TYR A 60 14.70 -4.35 10.52
N MET A 61 14.83 -4.79 9.26
CA MET A 61 13.76 -5.52 8.59
C MET A 61 13.51 -6.89 9.23
N ARG A 62 14.56 -7.62 9.61
CA ARG A 62 14.43 -8.91 10.31
C ARG A 62 13.68 -8.76 11.64
N GLY A 63 14.05 -7.75 12.44
CA GLY A 63 13.43 -7.47 13.73
C GLY A 63 11.97 -6.99 13.69
N LYS A 64 11.43 -6.67 12.49
CA LYS A 64 10.07 -6.13 12.33
C LYS A 64 9.11 -7.02 11.56
N THR A 65 9.60 -8.02 10.83
CA THR A 65 8.78 -8.76 9.86
C THR A 65 8.63 -10.25 10.16
N GLY A 66 9.51 -10.81 11.01
CA GLY A 66 9.54 -12.26 11.26
C GLY A 66 10.08 -13.07 10.07
N MET A 67 10.64 -12.41 9.05
CA MET A 67 11.29 -13.05 7.91
C MET A 67 12.67 -13.60 8.28
N THR A 68 13.13 -14.60 7.54
CA THR A 68 14.47 -15.18 7.72
C THR A 68 15.56 -14.22 7.27
N GLU A 69 16.78 -14.44 7.75
CA GLU A 69 17.93 -13.60 7.39
C GLU A 69 18.23 -13.65 5.87
N ASP A 70 18.10 -14.81 5.25
CA ASP A 70 18.31 -14.98 3.80
C ASP A 70 17.28 -14.20 2.98
N GLU A 71 16.00 -14.26 3.36
CA GLU A 71 14.93 -13.50 2.68
C GLU A 71 15.15 -11.99 2.82
N VAL A 72 15.44 -11.53 4.04
CA VAL A 72 15.69 -10.11 4.30
C VAL A 72 16.92 -9.62 3.55
N THR A 73 18.00 -10.39 3.55
CA THR A 73 19.24 -10.04 2.85
C THR A 73 18.99 -9.83 1.36
N ARG A 74 18.28 -10.76 0.72
CA ARG A 74 17.91 -10.64 -0.71
C ARG A 74 17.06 -9.40 -0.99
N GLU A 75 16.11 -9.09 -0.13
CA GLU A 75 15.27 -7.90 -0.28
C GLU A 75 16.06 -6.61 -0.10
N ILE A 76 16.93 -6.52 0.92
CA ILE A 76 17.78 -5.33 1.14
C ILE A 76 18.72 -5.10 -0.05
N GLU A 77 19.37 -6.15 -0.55
CA GLU A 77 20.26 -6.04 -1.71
C GLU A 77 19.51 -5.62 -2.97
N ARG A 78 18.26 -6.06 -3.14
CA ARG A 78 17.38 -5.58 -4.21
C ARG A 78 17.14 -4.07 -4.08
N TYR A 79 16.87 -3.57 -2.88
CA TYR A 79 16.60 -2.14 -2.67
C TYR A 79 17.84 -1.28 -2.90
N VAL A 80 19.05 -1.82 -2.67
CA VAL A 80 20.31 -1.12 -2.97
C VAL A 80 20.44 -0.81 -4.47
N VAL A 81 20.08 -1.76 -5.35
CA VAL A 81 20.20 -1.60 -6.80
C VAL A 81 18.95 -1.00 -7.47
N TRP A 82 17.83 -0.86 -6.73
CA TRP A 82 16.58 -0.34 -7.26
C TRP A 82 15.94 0.70 -6.31
N PRO A 83 16.58 1.88 -6.14
CA PRO A 83 16.15 2.89 -5.18
C PRO A 83 14.72 3.36 -5.44
N GLY A 84 13.92 3.43 -4.38
CA GLY A 84 12.56 3.97 -4.41
C GLY A 84 11.48 2.98 -4.84
N GLN A 85 11.81 1.89 -5.54
CA GLN A 85 10.81 0.92 -6.00
C GLN A 85 10.02 0.31 -4.84
N ALA A 86 10.70 0.00 -3.73
CA ALA A 86 10.11 -0.62 -2.55
C ALA A 86 9.06 0.26 -1.88
N THR A 87 9.17 1.58 -2.05
CA THR A 87 8.22 2.56 -1.48
C THR A 87 6.88 2.59 -2.21
N SER A 88 6.87 2.17 -3.49
CA SER A 88 5.71 2.31 -4.38
C SER A 88 4.45 1.59 -3.88
N TYR A 89 4.61 0.49 -3.12
CA TYR A 89 3.54 -0.30 -2.52
C TYR A 89 2.72 0.52 -1.53
N LYS A 90 3.31 0.91 -0.37
CA LYS A 90 2.57 1.66 0.65
C LYS A 90 2.27 3.09 0.25
N VAL A 91 3.14 3.76 -0.51
CA VAL A 91 2.81 5.11 -1.02
C VAL A 91 1.56 5.07 -1.90
N GLY A 92 1.47 4.10 -2.81
CA GLY A 92 0.28 3.90 -3.63
C GLY A 92 -0.96 3.55 -2.81
N GLN A 93 -0.84 2.60 -1.87
CA GLN A 93 -1.97 2.18 -1.03
C GLN A 93 -2.49 3.34 -0.17
N LEU A 94 -1.58 4.07 0.50
CA LEU A 94 -1.94 5.21 1.35
C LEU A 94 -2.62 6.32 0.55
N LYS A 95 -2.16 6.56 -0.68
CA LYS A 95 -2.82 7.52 -1.57
C LYS A 95 -4.24 7.08 -1.90
N ILE A 96 -4.46 5.84 -2.30
CA ILE A 96 -5.81 5.32 -2.61
C ILE A 96 -6.72 5.39 -1.37
N LEU A 97 -6.20 5.05 -0.19
CA LEU A 97 -6.95 5.17 1.06
C LEU A 97 -7.32 6.61 1.40
N ALA A 98 -6.42 7.56 1.18
CA ALA A 98 -6.70 8.98 1.37
C ALA A 98 -7.78 9.50 0.39
N LEU A 99 -7.75 9.03 -0.87
CA LEU A 99 -8.75 9.35 -1.88
C LEU A 99 -10.12 8.74 -1.53
N ARG A 100 -10.15 7.47 -1.10
CA ARG A 100 -11.36 6.81 -0.61
C ARG A 100 -11.96 7.58 0.55
N LYS A 101 -11.16 7.90 1.57
CA LYS A 101 -11.63 8.65 2.73
C LYS A 101 -12.22 10.01 2.32
N ARG A 102 -11.55 10.73 1.42
CA ARG A 102 -12.06 12.00 0.89
C ARG A 102 -13.42 11.84 0.21
N ALA A 103 -13.59 10.80 -0.61
CA ALA A 103 -14.86 10.50 -1.26
C ALA A 103 -15.96 10.15 -0.26
N GLU A 104 -15.67 9.29 0.72
CA GLU A 104 -16.58 8.94 1.82
C GLU A 104 -17.01 10.20 2.60
N ASP A 105 -16.06 11.07 2.95
CA ASP A 105 -16.34 12.29 3.71
C ASP A 105 -17.19 13.31 2.93
N ILE A 106 -17.05 13.39 1.59
CA ILE A 106 -17.76 14.38 0.76
C ILE A 106 -19.12 13.87 0.28
N LEU A 107 -19.22 12.60 -0.11
CA LEU A 107 -20.46 12.02 -0.66
C LEU A 107 -21.38 11.48 0.44
N GLY A 108 -20.84 11.16 1.62
CA GLY A 108 -21.63 10.67 2.75
C GLY A 108 -22.45 9.44 2.36
N ASP A 109 -23.77 9.52 2.57
CA ASP A 109 -24.70 8.42 2.31
C ASP A 109 -24.80 8.02 0.81
N THR A 110 -24.37 8.88 -0.11
CA THR A 110 -24.38 8.55 -1.55
C THR A 110 -23.09 7.89 -2.03
N PHE A 111 -22.10 7.71 -1.15
CA PHE A 111 -20.87 7.00 -1.49
C PHE A 111 -21.12 5.51 -1.79
N ASP A 112 -20.72 5.05 -2.98
CA ASP A 112 -20.71 3.62 -3.34
C ASP A 112 -19.27 3.14 -3.57
N LEU A 113 -18.80 2.22 -2.72
CA LEU A 113 -17.47 1.61 -2.81
C LEU A 113 -17.23 0.92 -4.15
N ARG A 114 -18.25 0.33 -4.77
CA ARG A 114 -18.12 -0.35 -6.07
C ARG A 114 -17.84 0.66 -7.17
N GLN A 115 -18.54 1.79 -7.17
CA GLN A 115 -18.30 2.87 -8.13
C GLN A 115 -16.92 3.50 -7.95
N PHE A 116 -16.49 3.70 -6.70
CA PHE A 116 -15.13 4.14 -6.41
C PHE A 116 -14.08 3.16 -6.97
N ASN A 117 -14.23 1.86 -6.70
CA ASN A 117 -13.29 0.85 -7.20
C ASN A 117 -13.30 0.75 -8.73
N GLU A 118 -14.47 0.85 -9.37
CA GLU A 118 -14.58 0.91 -10.83
C GLU A 118 -13.85 2.13 -11.39
N LEU A 119 -14.02 3.32 -10.79
CA LEU A 119 -13.32 4.54 -11.19
C LEU A 119 -11.80 4.38 -11.15
N ILE A 120 -11.27 3.82 -10.05
CA ILE A 120 -9.83 3.59 -9.91
C ILE A 120 -9.37 2.71 -11.07
N LEU A 121 -10.03 1.59 -11.34
CA LEU A 121 -9.58 0.59 -12.32
C LEU A 121 -9.81 0.96 -13.79
N LYS A 122 -10.97 1.53 -14.12
CA LYS A 122 -11.47 1.68 -15.51
C LYS A 122 -10.57 2.51 -16.40
N ASN A 123 -9.85 3.47 -15.80
CA ASN A 123 -8.97 4.40 -16.52
C ASN A 123 -7.53 3.86 -16.70
N GLY A 124 -7.27 2.62 -16.26
CA GLY A 124 -5.96 2.00 -16.36
C GLY A 124 -4.92 2.57 -15.38
N ALA A 125 -3.69 2.05 -15.46
CA ALA A 125 -2.62 2.48 -14.58
C ALA A 125 -2.13 3.90 -14.93
N MET A 126 -2.09 4.78 -13.92
CA MET A 126 -1.70 6.18 -14.10
C MET A 126 -0.85 6.70 -12.94
N PRO A 127 -0.14 7.83 -13.10
CA PRO A 127 0.54 8.48 -11.99
C PRO A 127 -0.45 8.89 -10.89
N LEU A 128 -0.02 8.84 -9.63
CA LEU A 128 -0.89 9.11 -8.47
C LEU A 128 -1.45 10.53 -8.43
N GLY A 129 -0.78 11.50 -9.05
CA GLY A 129 -1.29 12.86 -9.21
C GLY A 129 -2.35 13.02 -10.31
N ILE A 130 -2.39 12.10 -11.29
CA ILE A 130 -3.52 12.03 -12.24
C ILE A 130 -4.71 11.38 -11.54
N LEU A 131 -4.46 10.30 -10.80
CA LEU A 131 -5.50 9.59 -10.05
C LEU A 131 -6.25 10.50 -9.07
N ASP A 132 -5.53 11.39 -8.38
CA ASP A 132 -6.14 12.38 -7.47
C ASP A 132 -7.14 13.28 -8.20
N ARG A 133 -6.77 13.81 -9.38
CA ARG A 133 -7.67 14.63 -10.21
C ARG A 133 -8.88 13.87 -10.72
N VAL A 134 -8.68 12.64 -11.18
CA VAL A 134 -9.78 11.76 -11.64
C VAL A 134 -10.79 11.51 -10.52
N VAL A 135 -10.33 11.31 -9.28
CA VAL A 135 -11.22 11.15 -8.12
C VAL A 135 -11.95 12.45 -7.79
N ASP A 136 -11.26 13.60 -7.80
CA ASP A 136 -11.91 14.89 -7.52
C ASP A 136 -12.98 15.24 -8.57
N GLU A 137 -12.71 15.00 -9.85
CA GLU A 137 -13.68 15.18 -10.94
C GLU A 137 -14.89 14.25 -10.78
N TRP A 138 -14.65 12.98 -10.42
CA TRP A 138 -15.74 12.04 -10.16
C TRP A 138 -16.59 12.48 -8.97
N ILE A 139 -16.00 12.84 -7.82
CA ILE A 139 -16.73 13.37 -6.67
C ILE A 139 -17.58 14.58 -7.07
N GLY A 140 -17.03 15.50 -7.88
CA GLY A 140 -17.75 16.65 -8.41
C GLY A 140 -18.96 16.30 -9.27
N SER A 141 -18.90 15.19 -10.01
CA SER A 141 -19.99 14.69 -10.86
C SER A 141 -21.10 13.94 -10.10
N GLN A 142 -20.84 13.52 -8.86
CA GLN A 142 -21.81 12.80 -8.01
C GLN A 142 -22.64 13.73 -7.11
N LYS A 143 -22.30 15.02 -7.04
CA LYS A 143 -23.06 16.06 -6.34
C LYS A 143 -24.18 16.58 -7.22
#